data_AF-A0A660N4N1-F1
#
_entry.id   AF-A0A660N4N1-F1
#
_cell.length_a   1.000
_cell.length_b   1.000
_cell.length_c   1.000
_cell.angle_alpha   90.00
_cell.angle_beta   90.00
_cell.angle_gamma   90.00
#
_symmetry.space_group_name_H-M   'P 1'
#
loop_
_entity.id
_entity.type
_entity.pdbx_description
1 polymer ?
#
loop_
_entity_poly.entity_id
_entity_poly.type
_entity_poly.pdbx_seq_one_letter_code
_entity_poly.pdbx_strand_id
1 'polypeptide(L)'
;MAAAWLAFALLVVLLGLGIADLAYFGEVSRHIGSDLLNIGGDIGSIVGIALGSRLGYTLAALAAFAALSFVWQRSVIRIARAPLSGSLKSQIPQSLALLLGYVFLARGMVLTGKPLGNIDAFNGNGQSQANLTLNGSLVTLQALNDRRAAAPLRYLDDTTAQRIAAAHPHPFRYQTSNPPSRKNVVIILLESWSYKYIDALSGNNYRATPYMDALIAKSQVWTNF
;
A
#
# COMPACT_ATOMS: atom_id res chain seq x y z
N MET A 1 24.32 -19.49 13.40
CA MET A 1 24.98 -18.43 12.60
C MET A 1 24.15 -18.00 11.40
N ALA A 2 23.83 -18.89 10.46
CA ALA A 2 22.97 -18.55 9.30
C ALA A 2 21.61 -17.95 9.71
N ALA A 3 20.94 -18.54 10.71
CA ALA A 3 19.67 -18.02 11.25
C ALA A 3 19.74 -16.58 11.76
N ALA A 4 20.85 -16.18 12.41
CA ALA A 4 21.01 -14.83 12.94
C ALA A 4 21.26 -13.80 11.81
N TRP A 5 21.95 -14.19 10.74
CA TRP A 5 22.08 -13.35 9.56
C TRP A 5 20.79 -13.27 8.75
N LEU A 6 20.00 -14.34 8.69
CA LEU A 6 18.64 -14.32 8.12
C LEU A 6 17.72 -13.38 8.90
N ALA A 7 17.76 -13.43 10.24
CA ALA A 7 17.02 -12.51 11.09
C ALA A 7 17.43 -11.05 10.84
N PHE A 8 18.74 -10.79 10.71
CA PHE A 8 19.24 -9.45 10.35
C PHE A 8 18.72 -8.99 9.00
N ALA A 9 18.83 -9.83 7.96
CA ALA A 9 18.34 -9.50 6.63
C ALA A 9 16.84 -9.17 6.64
N LEU A 10 16.04 -9.98 7.34
CA LEU A 10 14.61 -9.74 7.51
C LEU A 10 14.33 -8.41 8.22
N LEU A 11 15.02 -8.13 9.32
CA LEU A 11 14.86 -6.88 10.08
C LEU A 11 15.25 -5.65 9.26
N VAL A 12 16.30 -5.73 8.45
CA VAL A 12 16.69 -4.64 7.55
C VAL A 12 15.63 -4.39 6.49
N VAL A 13 15.07 -5.45 5.89
CA VAL A 13 13.98 -5.30 4.92
C VAL A 13 12.76 -4.63 5.57
N LEU A 14 12.37 -5.06 6.77
CA LEU A 14 11.25 -4.46 7.50
C LEU A 14 11.53 -3.01 7.89
N LEU A 15 12.75 -2.68 8.30
CA LEU A 15 13.17 -1.32 8.60
C LEU A 15 13.11 -0.44 7.34
N GLY A 16 13.63 -0.94 6.21
CA GLY A 16 13.57 -0.25 4.92
C GLY A 16 12.12 0.02 4.48
N LEU A 17 11.24 -0.98 4.63
CA LEU A 17 9.81 -0.80 4.40
C LEU A 17 9.19 0.24 5.32
N GLY A 18 9.54 0.25 6.61
CA GLY A 18 9.06 1.26 7.57
C GLY A 18 9.52 2.68 7.23
N ILE A 19 10.76 2.85 6.77
CA ILE A 19 11.28 4.16 6.33
C ILE A 19 10.56 4.62 5.06
N ALA A 20 10.37 3.71 4.09
CA ALA A 20 9.64 4.00 2.86
C ALA A 20 8.18 4.39 3.16
N ASP A 21 7.54 3.64 4.07
CA ASP A 21 6.18 3.90 4.54
C ASP A 21 6.05 5.26 5.21
N LEU A 22 7.00 5.65 6.05
CA LEU A 22 7.01 6.98 6.68
C LEU A 22 7.11 8.10 5.63
N ALA A 23 7.98 7.94 4.63
CA ALA A 23 8.13 8.91 3.55
C ALA A 23 6.85 9.02 2.71
N TYR A 24 6.24 7.89 2.36
CA TYR A 24 4.98 7.84 1.62
C TYR A 24 3.81 8.41 2.41
N PHE A 25 3.73 8.12 3.71
CA PHE A 25 2.72 8.68 4.60
C PHE A 25 2.80 10.22 4.64
N GLY A 26 4.01 10.80 4.59
CA GLY A 26 4.20 12.24 4.50
C GLY A 26 3.54 12.88 3.26
N GLU A 27 3.48 12.15 2.15
CA GLU A 27 2.91 12.64 0.88
C GLU A 27 1.40 12.33 0.74
N VAL A 28 0.97 11.14 1.17
CA VAL A 28 -0.39 10.62 0.87
C VAL A 28 -1.25 10.45 2.12
N SER A 29 -0.70 10.69 3.32
CA SER A 29 -1.40 10.58 4.61
C SER A 29 -2.04 9.20 4.88
N ARG A 30 -1.45 8.15 4.30
CA ARG A 30 -1.86 6.74 4.47
C ARG A 30 -0.66 5.81 4.38
N HIS A 31 -0.73 4.65 5.00
CA HIS A 31 0.34 3.63 4.92
C HIS A 31 0.41 2.98 3.54
N ILE A 32 1.62 2.59 3.15
CA ILE A 32 1.90 1.76 2.00
C ILE A 32 1.24 0.40 2.21
N GLY A 33 0.23 0.10 1.39
CA GLY A 33 -0.49 -1.17 1.37
C GLY A 33 -0.25 -1.92 0.06
N SER A 34 -1.32 -2.11 -0.71
CA SER A 34 -1.27 -2.78 -2.02
C SER A 34 -0.51 -2.00 -3.09
N ASP A 35 -0.28 -0.71 -2.89
CA ASP A 35 0.47 0.15 -3.83
C ASP A 35 1.88 -0.37 -4.08
N LEU A 36 2.56 -0.88 -3.04
CA LEU A 36 3.90 -1.50 -3.16
C LEU A 36 3.89 -2.72 -4.09
N LEU A 37 2.77 -3.42 -4.18
CA LEU A 37 2.64 -4.64 -4.98
C LEU A 37 2.53 -4.35 -6.48
N ASN A 38 2.28 -3.09 -6.84
CA ASN A 38 2.18 -2.66 -8.23
C ASN A 38 3.48 -1.99 -8.72
N ILE A 39 4.45 -1.73 -7.83
CA ILE A 39 5.76 -1.14 -8.14
C ILE A 39 6.60 -2.03 -9.07
N GLY A 40 6.29 -3.33 -9.19
CA GLY A 40 7.04 -4.28 -10.02
C GLY A 40 7.25 -3.83 -11.48
N GLY A 41 6.33 -3.04 -12.03
CA GLY A 41 6.45 -2.48 -13.38
C GLY A 41 7.49 -1.36 -13.53
N ASP A 42 7.82 -0.67 -12.43
CA ASP A 42 8.62 0.56 -12.43
C ASP A 42 10.02 0.39 -11.81
N ILE A 43 10.45 -0.86 -11.56
CA ILE A 43 11.75 -1.16 -10.94
C ILE A 43 12.90 -0.50 -11.73
N GLY A 44 12.83 -0.52 -13.06
CA GLY A 44 13.85 0.11 -13.92
C GLY A 44 13.97 1.61 -13.66
N SER A 45 12.84 2.30 -13.56
CA SER A 45 12.77 3.73 -13.24
C SER A 45 13.29 4.03 -11.83
N ILE A 46 12.95 3.20 -10.85
CA ILE A 46 13.42 3.34 -9.46
C ILE A 46 14.94 3.21 -9.38
N VAL A 47 15.51 2.19 -10.05
CA VAL A 47 16.97 2.01 -10.11
C VAL A 47 17.64 3.20 -10.82
N GLY A 48 17.04 3.68 -11.92
CA GLY A 48 17.53 4.86 -12.64
C GLY A 48 17.55 6.12 -11.76
N ILE A 49 16.50 6.35 -10.96
CA ILE A 49 16.42 7.46 -10.02
C ILE A 49 17.45 7.30 -8.90
N ALA A 50 17.58 6.10 -8.34
CA ALA A 50 18.53 5.81 -7.25
C ALA A 50 19.99 6.05 -7.67
N LEU A 51 20.37 5.59 -8.86
CA LEU A 51 21.75 5.73 -9.36
C LEU A 51 22.01 7.07 -10.08
N GLY A 52 20.97 7.78 -10.49
CA GLY A 52 21.08 9.09 -11.13
C GLY A 52 20.92 10.23 -10.13
N SER A 53 19.68 10.70 -9.96
CA SER A 53 19.38 11.92 -9.19
C SER A 53 19.49 11.75 -7.67
N ARG A 54 19.48 10.52 -7.15
CA ARG A 54 19.51 10.24 -5.70
C ARG A 54 20.73 9.46 -5.23
N LEU A 55 21.81 9.43 -6.02
CA LEU A 55 23.01 8.64 -5.73
C LEU A 55 23.59 8.90 -4.32
N GLY A 56 23.59 10.15 -3.85
CA GLY A 56 24.04 10.49 -2.50
C GLY A 56 23.21 9.79 -1.39
N TYR A 57 21.88 9.76 -1.53
CA TYR A 57 21.01 9.05 -0.59
C TYR A 57 21.22 7.54 -0.67
N THR A 58 21.44 6.99 -1.87
CA THR A 58 21.76 5.57 -2.04
C THR A 58 23.07 5.18 -1.36
N LEU A 59 24.12 5.98 -1.51
CA LEU A 59 25.39 5.76 -0.82
C LEU A 59 25.25 5.87 0.70
N ALA A 60 24.50 6.86 1.19
CA ALA A 60 24.22 7.00 2.62
C ALA A 60 23.45 5.78 3.18
N ALA A 61 22.47 5.26 2.44
CA ALA A 61 21.74 4.06 2.83
C ALA A 61 22.64 2.82 2.87
N LEU A 62 23.56 2.66 1.90
CA LEU A 62 24.55 1.58 1.90
C LEU A 62 25.52 1.69 3.09
N ALA A 63 25.98 2.90 3.41
CA ALA A 63 26.82 3.15 4.58
C ALA A 63 26.09 2.83 5.89
N ALA A 64 24.82 3.23 6.01
CA ALA A 64 23.98 2.90 7.16
C ALA A 64 23.79 1.38 7.30
N PHE A 65 23.55 0.67 6.19
CA PHE A 65 23.44 -0.80 6.19
C PHE A 65 24.75 -1.48 6.62
N ALA A 66 25.90 -1.00 6.15
CA ALA A 66 27.21 -1.50 6.58
C ALA A 66 27.43 -1.27 8.08
N ALA A 67 27.10 -0.07 8.59
CA ALA A 67 27.19 0.24 10.01
C ALA A 67 26.27 -0.66 10.87
N LEU A 68 25.02 -0.86 10.44
CA LEU A 68 24.08 -1.76 11.11
C LEU A 68 24.58 -3.21 11.11
N SER A 69 25.17 -3.66 10.00
CA SER A 69 25.75 -5.01 9.89
C SER A 69 26.93 -5.19 10.84
N PHE A 70 27.78 -4.17 10.97
CA PHE A 70 28.89 -4.17 11.91
C PHE A 70 28.41 -4.22 13.37
N VAL A 71 27.42 -3.40 13.72
CA VAL A 71 26.80 -3.40 15.06
C VAL A 71 26.15 -4.76 15.34
N TRP A 72 25.40 -5.32 14.38
CA TRP A 72 24.79 -6.64 14.51
C TRP A 72 25.82 -7.74 14.73
N GLN A 73 26.92 -7.71 13.97
CA GLN A 73 28.01 -8.67 14.14
C GLN A 73 28.61 -8.58 15.54
N ARG A 74 28.83 -7.37 16.05
CA ARG A 74 29.46 -7.15 17.35
C ARG A 74 28.53 -7.50 18.53
N SER A 75 27.26 -7.15 18.43
CA SER A 75 26.31 -7.27 19.55
C SER A 75 25.55 -8.59 19.53
N VAL A 76 25.13 -9.09 18.37
CA VAL A 76 24.29 -10.30 18.29
C VAL A 76 25.11 -11.52 17.91
N ILE A 77 25.88 -11.46 16.82
CA ILE A 77 26.61 -12.64 16.34
C ILE A 77 27.70 -13.08 17.33
N ARG A 78 28.41 -12.14 17.96
CA ARG A 78 29.40 -12.51 18.99
C ARG A 78 28.77 -13.23 20.18
N ILE A 79 27.62 -12.76 20.66
CA ILE A 79 26.91 -13.38 21.79
C ILE A 79 26.30 -14.72 21.35
N ALA A 80 25.71 -14.79 20.16
CA ALA A 80 25.14 -16.02 19.61
C ALA A 80 26.17 -17.11 19.28
N ARG A 81 27.47 -16.78 19.27
CA ARG A 81 28.58 -17.76 19.17
C ARG A 81 28.99 -18.34 20.51
N ALA A 82 28.56 -17.76 21.64
CA ALA A 82 28.82 -18.35 22.93
C ALA A 82 28.15 -19.73 22.99
N PRO A 83 28.84 -20.77 23.51
CA PRO A 83 28.24 -22.09 23.66
C PRO A 83 26.96 -21.96 24.50
N LEU A 84 25.89 -22.64 24.08
CA LEU A 84 24.63 -22.67 24.81
C LEU A 84 24.87 -23.30 26.19
N SER A 85 25.06 -22.46 27.20
CA SER A 85 25.21 -22.90 28.58
C SER A 85 23.81 -23.18 29.16
N GLY A 86 23.34 -24.42 29.05
CA GLY A 86 22.06 -24.82 29.63
C GLY A 86 21.64 -26.24 29.26
N SER A 87 20.74 -26.81 30.07
CA SER A 87 20.14 -28.12 29.79
C SER A 87 19.04 -27.98 28.74
N LEU A 88 19.04 -28.84 27.71
CA LEU A 88 17.98 -28.92 26.70
C LEU A 88 16.58 -29.05 27.32
N LYS A 89 16.48 -29.67 28.50
CA LYS A 89 15.22 -29.85 29.24
C LYS A 89 14.61 -28.53 29.74
N SER A 90 15.40 -27.47 29.96
CA SER A 90 14.88 -26.15 30.35
C SER A 90 14.67 -25.23 29.15
N GLN A 91 15.48 -25.36 28.10
CA GLN A 91 15.40 -24.50 26.91
C GLN A 91 14.18 -24.80 26.03
N ILE A 92 13.79 -26.07 25.91
CA ILE A 92 12.60 -26.47 25.13
C ILE A 92 11.31 -25.85 25.70
N PRO A 93 10.97 -26.03 27.00
CA PRO A 93 9.74 -25.46 27.54
C PRO A 93 9.77 -23.93 27.53
N GLN A 94 10.92 -23.30 27.75
CA GLN A 94 11.06 -21.85 27.67
C GLN A 94 10.81 -21.33 26.23
N SER A 95 11.39 -21.99 25.23
CA SER A 95 11.19 -21.64 23.82
C SER A 95 9.74 -21.85 23.39
N LEU A 96 9.10 -22.93 23.87
CA LEU A 96 7.68 -23.20 23.60
C LEU A 96 6.78 -22.15 24.26
N ALA A 97 7.06 -21.77 25.51
CA ALA A 97 6.32 -20.71 26.20
C ALA A 97 6.47 -19.36 25.49
N LEU A 98 7.68 -19.01 25.04
CA LEU A 98 7.92 -17.80 24.25
C LEU A 98 7.19 -17.85 22.91
N LEU A 99 7.21 -18.99 22.22
CA LEU A 99 6.49 -19.17 20.95
C LEU A 99 4.97 -18.98 21.14
N LEU A 100 4.38 -19.62 22.15
CA LEU A 100 2.96 -19.45 22.48
C LEU A 100 2.64 -18.00 22.84
N GLY A 101 3.52 -17.34 23.60
CA GLY A 101 3.41 -15.91 23.90
C GLY A 101 3.42 -15.05 22.65
N TYR A 102 4.35 -15.28 21.72
CA TYR A 102 4.41 -14.55 20.46
C TYR A 102 3.18 -14.79 19.58
N VAL A 103 2.68 -16.02 19.50
CA VAL A 103 1.43 -16.33 18.75
C VAL A 103 0.24 -15.60 19.36
N PHE A 104 0.14 -15.57 20.69
CA PHE A 104 -0.92 -14.87 21.40
C PHE A 104 -0.87 -13.35 21.17
N LEU A 105 0.33 -12.76 21.26
CA LEU A 105 0.55 -11.34 20.97
C LEU A 105 0.27 -10.99 19.51
N ALA A 106 0.74 -11.81 18.56
CA ALA A 106 0.51 -11.62 17.13
C ALA A 106 -0.98 -11.72 16.75
N ARG A 107 -1.78 -12.48 17.51
CA ARG A 107 -3.24 -12.52 17.39
C ARG A 107 -3.95 -11.31 18.00
N GLY A 108 -3.24 -10.40 18.66
CA GLY A 108 -3.84 -9.27 19.36
C GLY A 108 -4.41 -9.64 20.74
N MET A 109 -3.89 -10.68 21.38
CA MET A 109 -4.36 -11.19 22.67
C MET A 109 -5.81 -11.73 22.67
N VAL A 110 -6.37 -11.98 21.48
CA VAL A 110 -7.73 -12.49 21.32
C VAL A 110 -7.74 -14.02 21.30
N LEU A 111 -8.46 -14.64 22.24
CA LEU A 111 -8.58 -16.09 22.37
C LEU A 111 -9.62 -16.71 21.43
N THR A 112 -10.67 -15.96 21.06
CA THR A 112 -11.80 -16.44 20.26
C THR A 112 -12.14 -15.47 19.13
N GLY A 113 -12.48 -15.99 17.95
CA GLY A 113 -12.82 -15.18 16.78
C GLY A 113 -11.65 -14.84 15.85
N LYS A 114 -11.87 -13.86 14.96
CA LYS A 114 -10.90 -13.41 13.96
C LYS A 114 -9.78 -12.60 14.66
N PRO A 115 -8.51 -12.82 14.32
CA PRO A 115 -7.42 -11.95 14.78
C PRO A 115 -7.64 -10.49 14.40
N LEU A 116 -7.08 -9.56 15.18
CA LEU A 116 -7.13 -8.12 14.87
C LEU A 116 -6.58 -7.84 13.47
N GLY A 117 -7.37 -7.14 12.66
CA GLY A 117 -7.02 -6.67 11.33
C GLY A 117 -6.77 -5.16 11.30
N ASN A 118 -6.26 -4.65 10.18
CA ASN A 118 -5.99 -3.21 10.05
C ASN A 118 -7.24 -2.34 10.24
N ILE A 119 -8.43 -2.84 9.88
CA ILE A 119 -9.69 -2.12 10.04
C ILE A 119 -10.03 -1.87 11.52
N ASP A 120 -9.59 -2.75 12.41
CA ASP A 120 -9.88 -2.64 13.84
C ASP A 120 -9.18 -1.44 14.48
N ALA A 121 -8.09 -0.94 13.88
CA ALA A 121 -7.43 0.29 14.31
C ALA A 121 -8.34 1.53 14.17
N PHE A 122 -9.29 1.50 13.24
CA PHE A 122 -10.25 2.58 12.98
C PHE A 122 -11.54 2.46 13.81
N ASN A 123 -11.74 1.37 14.54
CA ASN A 123 -12.90 1.20 15.40
C ASN A 123 -12.72 2.01 16.70
N GLY A 124 -13.47 3.12 16.82
CA GLY A 124 -13.50 3.95 18.04
C GLY A 124 -12.37 4.99 18.17
N ASN A 125 -11.42 5.04 17.23
CA ASN A 125 -10.33 6.01 17.20
C ASN A 125 -10.52 7.04 16.09
N GLY A 126 -9.98 8.26 16.27
CA GLY A 126 -9.85 9.21 15.17
C GLY A 126 -8.85 8.71 14.12
N GLN A 127 -8.99 9.15 12.86
CA GLN A 127 -8.14 8.70 11.74
C GLN A 127 -6.63 8.82 12.04
N SER A 128 -6.21 9.89 12.71
CA SER A 128 -4.82 10.08 13.13
C SER A 128 -4.33 9.04 14.14
N GLN A 129 -5.16 8.69 15.14
CA GLN A 129 -4.83 7.68 16.15
C GLN A 129 -4.79 6.28 15.55
N ALA A 130 -5.73 5.98 14.64
CA ALA A 130 -5.74 4.73 13.89
C ALA A 130 -4.45 4.55 13.09
N ASN A 131 -4.02 5.59 12.36
CA ASN A 131 -2.76 5.57 11.60
C ASN A 131 -1.54 5.39 12.52
N LEU A 132 -1.50 6.02 13.70
CA LEU A 132 -0.39 5.82 14.66
C LEU A 132 -0.33 4.39 15.23
N THR A 133 -1.46 3.68 15.23
CA THR A 133 -1.54 2.30 15.74
C THR A 133 -1.05 1.29 14.69
N LEU A 134 -1.11 1.64 13.40
CA LEU A 134 -0.74 0.77 12.30
C LEU A 134 0.77 0.80 12.02
N ASN A 135 1.26 -0.31 11.45
CA ASN A 135 2.62 -0.44 10.99
C ASN A 135 2.63 -0.78 9.49
N GLY A 136 3.33 0.01 8.67
CA GLY A 136 3.37 -0.19 7.22
C GLY A 136 3.79 -1.58 6.77
N SER A 137 4.72 -2.24 7.48
CA SER A 137 5.12 -3.61 7.16
C SER A 137 3.98 -4.61 7.41
N LEU A 138 3.27 -4.47 8.54
CA LEU A 138 2.10 -5.30 8.84
C LEU A 138 0.97 -5.06 7.82
N VAL A 139 0.70 -3.79 7.49
CA VAL A 139 -0.32 -3.41 6.51
C VAL A 139 0.00 -3.99 5.12
N THR A 140 1.26 -3.88 4.68
CA THR A 140 1.73 -4.46 3.42
C THR A 140 1.61 -5.99 3.42
N LEU A 141 1.97 -6.67 4.51
CA LEU A 141 1.85 -8.12 4.64
C LEU A 141 0.39 -8.60 4.61
N GLN A 142 -0.51 -7.89 5.27
CA GLN A 142 -1.95 -8.17 5.19
C GLN A 142 -2.46 -7.97 3.76
N ALA A 143 -2.09 -6.88 3.10
CA ALA A 143 -2.46 -6.62 1.70
C ALA A 143 -1.94 -7.71 0.74
N LEU A 144 -0.73 -8.24 0.98
CA LEU A 144 -0.18 -9.38 0.23
C LEU A 144 -1.02 -10.64 0.40
N ASN A 145 -1.39 -10.96 1.64
CA ASN A 145 -2.23 -12.12 1.94
C ASN A 145 -3.62 -11.96 1.34
N ASP A 146 -4.22 -10.78 1.45
CA ASP A 146 -5.52 -10.46 0.86
C ASP A 146 -5.47 -10.58 -0.66
N ARG A 147 -4.40 -10.10 -1.32
CA ARG A 147 -4.21 -10.26 -2.77
C ARG A 147 -4.06 -11.73 -3.19
N ARG A 148 -3.41 -12.56 -2.38
CA ARG A 148 -3.29 -14.01 -2.64
C ARG A 148 -4.61 -14.73 -2.42
N ALA A 149 -5.40 -14.29 -1.44
CA ALA A 149 -6.71 -14.85 -1.12
C ALA A 149 -7.82 -14.29 -2.03
N ALA A 150 -7.58 -13.18 -2.72
CA ALA A 150 -8.50 -12.56 -3.65
C ALA A 150 -8.70 -13.48 -4.87
N ALA A 151 -9.74 -14.31 -4.81
CA ALA A 151 -10.27 -14.93 -6.00
C ALA A 151 -10.77 -13.83 -6.95
N PRO A 152 -10.61 -13.99 -8.28
CA PRO A 152 -11.27 -13.13 -9.24
C PRO A 152 -12.76 -13.03 -8.89
N LEU A 153 -13.27 -11.81 -8.82
CA LEU A 153 -14.70 -11.60 -8.55
C LEU A 153 -15.49 -12.20 -9.72
N ARG A 154 -16.11 -13.35 -9.49
CA ARG A 154 -17.02 -13.99 -10.45
C ARG A 154 -18.40 -13.41 -10.23
N TYR A 155 -18.66 -12.28 -10.89
CA TYR A 155 -19.97 -11.63 -10.87
C TYR A 155 -21.04 -12.40 -11.64
N LEU A 156 -20.62 -13.22 -12.61
CA LEU A 156 -21.48 -14.02 -13.46
C LEU A 156 -20.98 -15.47 -13.49
N ASP A 157 -21.90 -16.42 -13.60
CA ASP A 157 -21.57 -17.79 -13.95
C ASP A 157 -21.08 -17.88 -15.41
N ASP A 158 -20.27 -18.88 -15.73
CA ASP A 158 -19.63 -19.01 -17.04
C ASP A 158 -20.67 -19.11 -18.17
N THR A 159 -21.85 -19.70 -17.90
CA THR A 159 -22.89 -19.88 -18.91
C THR A 159 -23.57 -18.55 -19.24
N THR A 160 -23.87 -17.73 -18.22
CA THR A 160 -24.42 -16.38 -18.40
C THR A 160 -23.39 -15.44 -19.02
N ALA A 161 -22.12 -15.51 -18.61
CA ALA A 161 -21.05 -14.73 -19.21
C ALA A 161 -20.88 -15.04 -20.70
N GLN A 162 -20.86 -16.32 -21.09
CA GLN A 162 -20.79 -16.74 -22.49
C GLN A 162 -22.04 -16.33 -23.28
N ARG A 163 -23.24 -16.44 -22.70
CA ARG A 163 -24.48 -15.99 -23.34
C ARG A 163 -24.46 -14.49 -23.62
N ILE A 164 -24.03 -13.67 -22.66
CA ILE A 164 -23.89 -12.22 -22.82
C ILE A 164 -22.83 -11.89 -23.86
N ALA A 165 -21.67 -12.55 -23.81
CA ALA A 165 -20.61 -12.34 -24.79
C ALA A 165 -21.05 -12.74 -26.22
N ALA A 166 -21.83 -13.80 -26.37
CA ALA A 166 -22.38 -14.22 -27.67
C ALA A 166 -23.48 -13.27 -28.18
N ALA A 167 -24.35 -12.79 -27.29
CA ALA A 167 -25.40 -11.82 -27.64
C ALA A 167 -24.84 -10.42 -27.94
N HIS A 168 -23.75 -10.05 -27.27
CA HIS A 168 -23.09 -8.76 -27.38
C HIS A 168 -21.57 -8.97 -27.55
N PRO A 169 -21.10 -9.39 -28.73
CA PRO A 169 -19.67 -9.66 -28.98
C PRO A 169 -18.78 -8.42 -28.82
N HIS A 170 -19.37 -7.23 -28.85
CA HIS A 170 -18.68 -5.97 -28.61
C HIS A 170 -19.52 -5.05 -27.71
N PRO A 171 -19.69 -5.39 -26.42
CA PRO A 171 -20.65 -4.69 -25.55
C PRO A 171 -20.25 -3.23 -25.30
N PHE A 172 -18.97 -2.88 -25.49
CA PHE A 172 -18.44 -1.53 -25.33
C PHE A 172 -18.08 -0.83 -26.65
N ARG A 173 -18.41 -1.44 -27.80
CA ARG A 173 -18.15 -0.81 -29.10
C ARG A 173 -19.32 0.09 -29.46
N TYR A 174 -19.19 1.36 -29.10
CA TYR A 174 -20.07 2.39 -29.62
C TYR A 174 -19.69 2.72 -31.07
N GLN A 175 -20.61 2.51 -32.00
CA GLN A 175 -20.49 2.99 -33.38
C GLN A 175 -21.67 3.91 -33.67
N THR A 176 -21.38 5.17 -33.92
CA THR A 176 -22.40 6.12 -34.36
C THR A 176 -22.75 5.88 -35.82
N SER A 177 -24.03 5.90 -36.16
CA SER A 177 -24.51 5.90 -37.54
C SER A 177 -24.36 7.27 -38.22
N ASN A 178 -24.02 8.31 -37.45
CA ASN A 178 -23.86 9.66 -37.97
C ASN A 178 -22.49 9.82 -38.64
N PRO A 179 -22.42 10.54 -39.77
CA PRO A 179 -21.16 10.84 -40.41
C PRO A 179 -20.26 11.67 -39.47
N PRO A 180 -18.92 11.51 -39.51
CA PRO A 180 -18.01 12.25 -38.66
C PRO A 180 -18.16 13.77 -38.88
N SER A 181 -18.37 14.52 -37.80
CA SER A 181 -18.54 15.99 -37.89
C SER A 181 -17.26 16.73 -38.29
N ARG A 182 -16.11 16.05 -38.28
CA ARG A 182 -14.74 16.58 -38.53
C ARG A 182 -14.36 17.78 -37.65
N LYS A 183 -15.06 18.00 -36.53
CA LYS A 183 -14.68 19.00 -35.54
C LYS A 183 -13.51 18.49 -34.70
N ASN A 184 -12.62 19.41 -34.31
CA ASN A 184 -11.60 19.11 -33.33
C ASN A 184 -12.25 18.86 -31.97
N VAL A 185 -11.79 17.82 -31.27
CA VAL A 185 -12.22 17.49 -29.91
C VAL A 185 -11.04 17.71 -28.98
N VAL A 186 -11.25 18.54 -27.96
CA VAL A 186 -10.26 18.79 -26.90
C VAL A 186 -10.85 18.24 -25.60
N ILE A 187 -10.17 17.27 -25.01
CA ILE A 187 -10.55 16.69 -23.71
C ILE A 187 -9.58 17.23 -22.68
N ILE A 188 -10.12 17.88 -21.66
CA ILE A 188 -9.35 18.40 -20.52
C ILE A 188 -9.80 17.62 -19.29
N LEU A 189 -8.91 16.77 -18.77
CA LEU A 189 -9.12 16.03 -17.53
C LEU A 189 -8.43 16.77 -16.39
N LEU A 190 -9.17 17.08 -15.34
CA LEU A 190 -8.67 17.80 -14.17
C LEU A 190 -8.64 16.84 -12.97
N GLU A 191 -7.45 16.68 -12.38
CA GLU A 191 -7.27 15.80 -11.23
C GLU A 191 -7.66 16.50 -9.92
N SER A 192 -8.33 15.77 -9.02
CA SER A 192 -8.73 16.25 -7.69
C SER A 192 -9.62 17.50 -7.68
N TRP A 193 -10.32 17.79 -8.77
CA TRP A 193 -11.29 18.89 -8.84
C TRP A 193 -12.63 18.48 -8.25
N SER A 194 -12.82 18.79 -6.96
CA SER A 194 -14.08 18.49 -6.29
C SER A 194 -15.16 19.52 -6.64
N TYR A 195 -16.38 19.03 -6.92
CA TYR A 195 -17.60 19.80 -7.11
C TYR A 195 -17.77 20.93 -6.09
N LYS A 196 -17.41 20.67 -4.82
CA LYS A 196 -17.53 21.60 -3.70
C LYS A 196 -16.79 22.93 -3.91
N TYR A 197 -15.66 22.92 -4.63
CA TYR A 197 -14.82 24.10 -4.83
C TYR A 197 -15.13 24.84 -6.12
N ILE A 198 -16.08 24.35 -6.91
CA ILE A 198 -16.57 25.01 -8.11
C ILE A 198 -17.84 25.75 -7.73
N ASP A 199 -17.74 27.06 -7.57
CA ASP A 199 -18.84 27.87 -7.02
C ASP A 199 -20.08 27.85 -7.91
N ALA A 200 -19.89 27.88 -9.24
CA ALA A 200 -21.02 27.83 -10.19
C ALA A 200 -21.80 26.51 -10.14
N LEU A 201 -21.22 25.45 -9.57
CA LEU A 201 -21.90 24.17 -9.38
C LEU A 201 -22.42 24.02 -7.95
N SER A 202 -21.58 24.31 -6.97
CA SER A 202 -21.88 24.05 -5.56
C SER A 202 -22.74 25.11 -4.88
N GLY A 203 -22.83 26.33 -5.44
CA GLY A 203 -23.46 27.47 -4.79
C GLY A 203 -22.67 28.02 -3.60
N ASN A 204 -21.42 27.54 -3.40
CA ASN A 204 -20.49 28.13 -2.45
C ASN A 204 -19.91 29.44 -3.02
N ASN A 205 -19.07 30.10 -2.23
CA ASN A 205 -18.43 31.38 -2.60
C ASN A 205 -16.94 31.35 -2.22
N TYR A 206 -16.25 30.27 -2.59
CA TYR A 206 -14.81 30.12 -2.37
C TYR A 206 -13.97 30.98 -3.33
N ARG A 207 -14.54 31.34 -4.48
CA ARG A 207 -13.96 32.11 -5.60
C ARG A 207 -12.67 31.49 -6.15
N ALA A 208 -12.55 30.17 -6.01
CA ALA A 208 -11.35 29.43 -6.41
C ALA A 208 -11.28 29.17 -7.92
N THR A 209 -12.42 29.15 -8.61
CA THR A 209 -12.51 28.72 -10.02
C THR A 209 -13.23 29.71 -10.95
N PRO A 210 -12.93 31.02 -10.92
CA PRO A 210 -13.74 32.05 -11.59
C PRO A 210 -13.84 31.87 -13.11
N TYR A 211 -12.78 31.37 -13.76
CA TYR A 211 -12.82 31.10 -15.21
C TYR A 211 -13.63 29.86 -15.56
N MET A 212 -13.60 28.83 -14.71
CA MET A 212 -14.46 27.66 -14.89
C MET A 212 -15.92 28.06 -14.68
N ASP A 213 -16.20 28.88 -13.66
CA ASP A 213 -17.55 29.37 -13.37
C ASP A 213 -18.13 30.13 -14.57
N ALA A 214 -17.32 30.98 -15.22
CA ALA A 214 -17.70 31.68 -16.44
C ALA A 214 -17.90 30.75 -17.65
N LEU A 215 -17.13 29.65 -17.73
CA LEU A 215 -17.26 28.66 -18.80
C LEU A 215 -18.51 27.80 -18.64
N ILE A 216 -18.83 27.39 -17.41
CA ILE A 216 -20.03 26.61 -17.05
C ILE A 216 -21.29 27.33 -17.52
N ALA A 217 -21.38 28.65 -17.31
CA ALA A 217 -22.51 29.46 -17.77
C ALA A 217 -22.75 29.44 -19.30
N LYS A 218 -21.74 29.03 -20.09
CA LYS A 218 -21.79 28.95 -21.56
C LYS A 218 -21.75 27.51 -22.08
N SER A 219 -21.81 26.53 -21.18
CA SER A 219 -21.58 25.12 -21.50
C SER A 219 -22.79 24.27 -21.18
N GLN A 220 -22.85 23.09 -21.78
CA GLN A 220 -23.72 22.03 -21.28
C GLN A 220 -23.05 21.40 -20.06
N VAL A 221 -23.78 21.35 -18.95
CA VAL A 221 -23.26 20.95 -17.64
C VAL A 221 -24.09 19.78 -17.11
N TRP A 222 -23.40 18.75 -16.61
CA TRP A 222 -24.02 17.61 -15.95
C TRP A 222 -23.63 17.63 -14.47
N THR A 223 -24.60 17.81 -13.59
CA THR A 223 -24.37 17.94 -12.14
C THR A 223 -24.52 16.62 -11.37
N ASN A 224 -24.97 15.55 -12.04
CA ASN A 224 -25.16 14.21 -11.48
C ASN A 224 -24.68 13.17 -12.50
N PHE A 225 -23.36 13.01 -12.63
CA PHE A 225 -22.72 12.03 -13.51
C PHE A 225 -21.80 11.12 -12.71
#